data_AF-A0A0A8GYU9-F1
#
_entry.id   AF-A0A0A8GYU9-F1
#
_cell.length_a   1.000
_cell.length_b   1.000
_cell.length_c   1.000
_cell.angle_alpha   90.00
_cell.angle_beta   90.00
_cell.angle_gamma   90.00
#
_symmetry.space_group_name_H-M   'P 1'
#
loop_
_entity.id
_entity.type
_entity.pdbx_description
1 polymer ?
#
loop_
_entity_poly.entity_id
_entity_poly.type
_entity_poly.pdbx_seq_one_letter_code
_entity_poly.pdbx_strand_id
1 'polypeptide(L)'
;MKEINQNAFFDELVLMLLYKKETLNTTKIEQLLGGIYDFQNVNNVISNRDNQTSYIYKEYMLYDENKNELTITNAGKEYIRNKFPPKPRIS
;
A
#
# COMPACT_ATOMS: atom_id res chain seq x y z
N MET A 1 1.85 -25.35 7.21
CA MET A 1 1.74 -24.22 6.26
C MET A 1 2.78 -23.20 6.65
N LYS A 2 3.52 -22.59 5.70
CA LYS A 2 4.31 -21.41 6.02
C LYS A 2 3.34 -20.25 6.25
N GLU A 3 3.43 -19.60 7.40
CA GLU A 3 2.70 -18.36 7.67
C GLU A 3 3.16 -17.29 6.67
N ILE A 4 2.21 -16.50 6.20
CA ILE A 4 2.51 -15.36 5.33
C ILE A 4 3.12 -14.24 6.16
N ASN A 5 4.01 -13.45 5.55
CA ASN A 5 4.41 -12.17 6.16
C ASN A 5 3.26 -11.18 5.97
N GLN A 6 2.40 -11.05 6.99
CA GLN A 6 1.22 -10.19 6.95
C GLN A 6 1.57 -8.73 6.67
N ASN A 7 2.64 -8.19 7.26
CA ASN A 7 3.07 -6.81 7.04
C ASN A 7 3.43 -6.57 5.57
N ALA A 8 4.25 -7.44 4.98
CA ALA A 8 4.63 -7.31 3.57
C ALA A 8 3.42 -7.47 2.63
N PHE A 9 2.46 -8.33 2.99
CA PHE A 9 1.22 -8.48 2.24
C PHE A 9 0.37 -7.21 2.29
N PHE A 10 0.19 -6.62 3.47
CA PHE A 10 -0.61 -5.40 3.64
C PHE A 10 0.04 -4.16 3.02
N ASP A 11 1.37 -3.99 3.15
CA ASP A 11 2.11 -2.92 2.46
C ASP A 11 1.81 -2.92 0.96
N GLU A 12 1.83 -4.11 0.34
CA GLU A 12 1.56 -4.26 -1.08
C GLU A 12 0.09 -4.07 -1.44
N LEU A 13 -0.82 -4.60 -0.63
CA LEU A 13 -2.25 -4.43 -0.83
C LEU A 13 -2.66 -2.95 -0.76
N VAL A 14 -2.09 -2.19 0.18
CA VAL A 14 -2.31 -0.74 0.29
C VAL A 14 -1.78 -0.02 -0.94
N LEU A 15 -0.58 -0.33 -1.42
CA LEU A 15 -0.04 0.29 -2.64
C LEU A 15 -0.89 -0.01 -3.87
N MET A 16 -1.39 -1.24 -4.02
CA MET A 16 -2.32 -1.63 -5.10
C MET A 16 -3.66 -0.87 -5.01
N LEU A 17 -4.18 -0.67 -3.80
CA LEU A 17 -5.39 0.12 -3.59
C LEU A 17 -5.17 1.58 -4.01
N LEU A 18 -4.05 2.18 -3.60
CA LEU A 18 -3.67 3.54 -3.98
C LEU A 18 -3.41 3.67 -5.48
N TYR A 19 -2.91 2.64 -6.17
CA TYR A 19 -2.81 2.66 -7.63
C TYR A 19 -4.16 2.90 -8.32
N LYS A 20 -5.27 2.46 -7.70
CA LYS A 20 -6.63 2.67 -8.22
C LYS A 20 -7.30 3.94 -7.74
N LYS A 21 -6.92 4.45 -6.56
CA LYS A 21 -7.60 5.58 -5.88
C LYS A 21 -6.77 6.85 -5.78
N GLU A 22 -5.49 6.76 -6.12
CA GLU A 22 -4.44 7.77 -6.01
C GLU A 22 -4.13 8.19 -4.57
N THR A 23 -5.12 8.71 -3.84
CA THR A 23 -5.02 9.16 -2.46
C THR A 23 -6.17 8.60 -1.63
N LEU A 24 -5.89 8.16 -0.41
CA LEU A 24 -6.92 7.74 0.55
C LEU A 24 -6.56 8.12 1.97
N ASN A 25 -7.58 8.47 2.75
CA ASN A 25 -7.46 8.61 4.20
C ASN A 25 -7.17 7.23 4.83
N THR A 26 -6.24 7.19 5.78
CA THR A 26 -5.76 5.97 6.44
C THR A 26 -6.87 5.23 7.21
N THR A 27 -7.80 5.96 7.83
CA THR A 27 -8.99 5.39 8.48
C THR A 27 -9.87 4.66 7.48
N LYS A 28 -10.01 5.21 6.27
CA LYS A 28 -10.83 4.59 5.22
C LYS A 28 -10.17 3.33 4.67
N ILE A 29 -8.84 3.31 4.56
CA ILE A 29 -8.11 2.10 4.19
C ILE A 29 -8.29 1.03 5.27
N GLU A 30 -8.20 1.40 6.54
CA GLU A 30 -8.42 0.49 7.67
C GLU A 30 -9.84 -0.11 7.66
N GLN A 31 -10.87 0.70 7.35
CA GLN A 31 -12.24 0.21 7.21
C GLN A 31 -12.44 -0.73 6.01
N LEU A 32 -11.68 -0.53 4.92
CA LEU A 32 -11.79 -1.33 3.71
C LEU A 32 -11.06 -2.68 3.82
N LEU A 33 -9.93 -2.69 4.53
CA LEU A 33 -9.03 -3.84 4.62
C LEU A 33 -9.09 -4.56 5.97
N GLY A 34 -9.60 -3.90 7.02
CA GLY A 34 -9.73 -4.45 8.35
C GLY A 34 -10.79 -5.54 8.44
N GLY A 35 -10.51 -6.54 9.27
CA GLY A 35 -11.44 -7.60 9.64
C GLY A 35 -11.95 -7.40 11.07
N ILE A 36 -12.90 -8.25 11.51
CA ILE A 36 -13.49 -8.21 12.87
C ILE A 36 -12.43 -8.34 13.97
N TYR A 37 -11.26 -8.92 13.66
CA TYR A 37 -10.14 -9.15 14.57
C TYR A 37 -8.84 -8.50 14.12
N ASP A 38 -8.87 -7.68 13.07
CA ASP A 38 -7.66 -7.20 12.38
C ASP A 38 -7.71 -5.67 12.29
N PHE A 39 -7.39 -5.06 13.43
CA PHE A 39 -7.26 -3.63 13.60
C PHE A 39 -5.77 -3.32 13.74
N GLN A 40 -5.26 -2.36 12.95
CA GLN A 40 -3.88 -1.83 12.83
C GLN A 40 -3.15 -2.12 11.51
N ASN A 41 -3.84 -2.55 10.45
CA ASN A 41 -3.19 -2.87 9.18
C ASN A 41 -2.48 -1.66 8.57
N VAL A 42 -3.14 -0.51 8.51
CA VAL A 42 -2.55 0.74 7.99
C VAL A 42 -1.56 1.36 8.98
N ASN A 43 -1.81 1.21 10.28
CA ASN A 43 -0.90 1.69 11.31
C ASN A 43 0.46 0.96 11.24
N ASN A 44 0.48 -0.31 10.86
CA ASN A 44 1.72 -1.05 10.65
C ASN A 44 2.49 -0.53 9.43
N VAL A 45 1.81 -0.19 8.33
CA VAL A 45 2.44 0.44 7.15
C VAL A 45 3.13 1.76 7.54
N ILE A 46 2.43 2.60 8.30
CA ILE A 46 2.92 3.92 8.74
C ILE A 46 4.04 3.78 9.79
N SER A 47 3.88 2.87 10.76
CA SER A 47 4.86 2.67 11.83
C SER A 47 6.18 2.10 11.29
N ASN A 48 6.12 1.31 10.22
CA ASN A 48 7.30 0.77 9.54
C ASN A 48 7.91 1.72 8.51
N ARG A 49 7.47 2.98 8.41
CA ARG A 49 7.89 3.91 7.34
C ARG A 49 9.38 4.15 7.23
N ASP A 50 10.12 4.01 8.32
CA ASP A 50 11.58 4.18 8.36
C ASP A 50 12.35 2.89 8.00
N ASN A 51 11.64 1.77 7.87
CA ASN A 51 12.25 0.51 7.46
C ASN A 51 12.55 0.53 5.96
N GLN A 52 13.76 0.14 5.56
CA GLN A 52 14.20 0.08 4.16
C GLN A 52 13.31 -0.79 3.27
N THR A 53 12.58 -1.75 3.86
CA THR A 53 11.65 -2.59 3.10
C THR A 53 10.32 -1.91 2.81
N SER A 54 9.94 -0.87 3.59
CA SER A 54 8.69 -0.14 3.47
C SER A 54 8.57 0.58 2.13
N TYR A 55 7.34 0.66 1.65
CA TYR A 55 7.00 1.40 0.43
C TYR A 55 6.90 2.92 0.65
N ILE A 56 6.83 3.38 1.91
CA ILE A 56 7.03 4.79 2.23
C ILE A 56 8.51 5.14 2.14
N TYR A 57 9.40 4.34 2.74
CA TYR A 57 10.86 4.51 2.62
C TYR A 57 11.33 4.49 1.17
N LYS A 58 10.79 3.57 0.36
CA LYS A 58 11.10 3.44 -1.08
C LYS A 58 10.46 4.52 -1.95
N GLU A 59 9.77 5.49 -1.35
CA GLU A 59 9.08 6.57 -2.05
C GLU A 59 8.01 6.10 -3.05
N TYR A 60 7.45 4.90 -2.86
CA TYR A 60 6.36 4.39 -3.70
C TYR A 60 5.01 4.95 -3.26
N MET A 61 4.88 5.33 -1.99
CA MET A 61 3.76 6.10 -1.47
C MET A 61 4.24 7.09 -0.42
N LEU A 62 3.47 8.15 -0.21
CA LEU A 62 3.73 9.22 0.75
C LEU A 62 2.64 9.23 1.80
N TYR A 63 3.02 9.50 3.05
CA TYR A 63 2.09 9.70 4.15
C TYR A 63 2.07 11.17 4.56
N ASP A 64 0.89 11.81 4.48
CA ASP A 64 0.63 13.13 5.04
C ASP A 64 0.05 12.97 6.45
N GLU A 65 0.90 13.14 7.47
CA GLU A 65 0.55 13.04 8.89
C GLU A 65 -0.54 14.05 9.30
N ASN A 66 -0.57 15.24 8.68
CA ASN A 66 -1.54 16.29 9.04
C ASN A 66 -2.95 15.96 8.54
N LYS A 67 -3.04 15.30 7.39
CA LYS A 67 -4.33 14.91 6.77
C LYS A 67 -4.73 13.47 7.04
N ASN A 68 -3.81 12.67 7.60
CA ASN A 68 -3.95 11.23 7.70
C ASN A 68 -4.23 10.58 6.34
N GLU A 69 -3.45 10.94 5.33
CA GLU A 69 -3.63 10.48 3.95
C GLU A 69 -2.40 9.74 3.43
N LEU A 70 -2.63 8.65 2.71
CA LEU A 70 -1.63 7.99 1.90
C LEU A 70 -1.86 8.30 0.42
N THR A 71 -0.80 8.63 -0.31
CA THR A 71 -0.83 8.95 -1.73
C THR A 71 0.21 8.13 -2.48
N ILE A 72 -0.16 7.48 -3.59
CA ILE A 72 0.80 6.80 -4.45
C ILE A 72 1.64 7.82 -5.24
N THR A 73 2.94 7.56 -5.36
CA THR A 73 3.84 8.37 -6.19
C THR A 73 3.90 7.88 -7.63
N ASN A 74 4.59 8.61 -8.50
CA ASN A 74 4.90 8.13 -9.85
C ASN A 74 5.77 6.86 -9.81
N ALA A 75 6.75 6.78 -8.92
CA ALA A 75 7.59 5.60 -8.73
C ALA A 75 6.76 4.39 -8.28
N GLY A 76 5.80 4.58 -7.36
CA GLY A 76 4.86 3.52 -6.95
C GLY A 76 3.97 3.06 -8.10
N LYS A 77 3.47 4.00 -8.93
CA LYS A 77 2.69 3.66 -10.13
C LYS A 77 3.51 2.83 -11.12
N GLU A 78 4.78 3.18 -11.35
CA GLU A 78 5.70 2.42 -12.21
C GLU A 78 5.99 1.03 -11.66
N TYR A 79 6.27 0.92 -10.36
CA TYR A 79 6.43 -0.37 -9.67
C TYR A 79 5.24 -1.30 -9.92
N ILE A 80 4.01 -0.82 -9.73
CA ILE A 80 2.79 -1.62 -9.95
C ILE A 80 2.65 -2.02 -11.42
N ARG A 81 2.93 -1.13 -12.38
CA ARG A 81 2.88 -1.46 -13.81
C ARG A 81 3.90 -2.53 -14.21
N ASN A 82 5.11 -2.45 -13.66
CA ASN A 82 6.16 -3.44 -13.91
C ASN A 82 5.83 -4.81 -13.29
N LYS A 83 5.22 -4.79 -12.10
CA LYS A 83 4.79 -6.01 -11.40
C LYS A 83 3.59 -6.68 -12.05
N PHE A 84 2.64 -5.89 -12.57
CA PHE A 84 1.43 -6.35 -13.24
C PHE A 84 1.37 -5.77 -14.66
N PRO A 85 2.23 -6.26 -15.58
CA PRO A 85 2.28 -5.73 -16.93
C PRO A 85 0.95 -5.93 -17.64
N PRO A 86 0.54 -5.01 -18.53
CA PRO A 86 -0.66 -5.20 -19.33
C PRO A 86 -0.52 -6.50 -20.13
N LYS A 87 -1.59 -7.31 -20.13
CA LYS A 87 -1.62 -8.47 -21.02
C LYS A 87 -1.46 -7.97 -22.46
N PRO A 88 -0.63 -8.64 -23.29
CA PRO A 88 -0.54 -8.28 -24.69
C PRO A 88 -1.95 -8.33 -25.29
N ARG A 89 -2.34 -7.24 -25.97
CA ARG A 89 -3.59 -7.25 -26.74
C ARG A 89 -3.34 -8.21 -27.91
N ILE A 90 -3.98 -9.36 -27.86
CA ILE A 90 -4.04 -10.25 -29.03
C ILE A 90 -4.96 -9.54 -30.02
N SER A 91 -4.38 -8.96 -31.06
CA SER A 91 -5.09 -8.42 -32.23
C SER A 91 -5.52 -9.54 -33.15
#